data_AF-A0A7L4R9X6-F1
#
_entry.id   AF-A0A7L4R9X6-F1
#
_cell.length_a   1.000
_cell.length_b   1.000
_cell.length_c   1.000
_cell.angle_alpha   90.00
_cell.angle_beta   90.00
_cell.angle_gamma   90.00
#
_symmetry.space_group_name_H-M   'P 1'
#
loop_
_entity.id
_entity.type
_entity.pdbx_description
1 polymer ?
#
loop_
_entity_poly.entity_id
_entity_poly.type
_entity_poly.pdbx_seq_one_letter_code
_entity_poly.pdbx_strand_id
1 'polypeptide(L)'
;MKIFGLELTSRSVAFLLIFSLIGLLLYQVNYSAIIGVKFDAKFTLFQFIGPMAAGILGPAMGVLSVLIVSLSNFLLTGKALELPVIVSFFTMAAAAIYFGSKNKATALVAAVCMLLFWLNPIGQEAWIYALYWLIPIGATFYKQNIIARSLGATFTAHAIGSVVYLYAFSIPAASWFSLLPVVAIERLSFAAGIAVSYYVANTVLQALSTKVDLSFINIEKKYALVKA
;
A
#
# COMPACT_ATOMS: atom_id res chain seq x y z
N MET A 1 23.10 -0.06 14.34
CA MET A 1 22.45 -1.04 15.25
C MET A 1 21.47 -1.86 14.43
N LYS A 2 21.60 -3.20 14.38
CA LYS A 2 20.68 -4.10 13.67
C LYS A 2 19.58 -4.55 14.63
N ILE A 3 18.35 -4.11 14.42
CA ILE A 3 17.17 -4.62 15.17
C ILE A 3 16.24 -5.28 14.15
N PHE A 4 16.01 -6.59 14.25
CA PHE A 4 15.13 -7.33 13.31
C PHE A 4 15.44 -7.13 11.80
N GLY A 5 16.72 -6.97 11.44
CA GLY A 5 17.13 -6.67 10.06
C GLY A 5 16.96 -5.21 9.62
N LEU A 6 16.52 -4.33 10.53
CA LEU A 6 16.53 -2.87 10.36
C LEU A 6 17.95 -2.37 10.62
N GLU A 7 18.61 -1.84 9.59
CA GLU A 7 19.85 -1.07 9.74
C GLU A 7 19.51 0.43 9.74
N LEU A 8 19.42 1.03 10.92
CA LEU A 8 19.29 2.48 11.06
C LEU A 8 20.67 3.12 10.94
N THR A 9 20.90 3.82 9.83
CA THR A 9 22.07 4.66 9.55
C THR A 9 21.62 6.13 9.47
N SER A 10 22.52 7.10 9.64
CA SER A 10 22.17 8.52 9.50
C SER A 10 21.55 8.84 8.12
N ARG A 11 21.98 8.11 7.08
CA ARG A 11 21.45 8.26 5.73
C ARG A 11 20.07 7.62 5.56
N SER A 12 19.82 6.47 6.17
CA SER A 12 18.48 5.88 6.18
C SER A 12 17.50 6.75 6.95
N VAL A 13 17.93 7.38 8.05
CA VAL A 13 17.13 8.37 8.79
C VAL A 13 16.84 9.59 7.92
N ALA A 14 17.83 10.14 7.22
CA ALA A 14 17.61 11.25 6.30
C ALA A 14 16.60 10.90 5.20
N PHE A 15 16.71 9.71 4.59
CA PHE A 15 15.72 9.23 3.62
C PHE A 15 14.33 9.10 4.26
N LEU A 16 14.23 8.50 5.45
CA LEU A 16 12.97 8.37 6.19
C LEU A 16 12.32 9.74 6.41
N LEU A 17 13.09 10.75 6.80
CA LEU A 17 12.57 12.11 7.02
C LEU A 17 12.07 12.73 5.72
N ILE A 18 12.82 12.64 4.62
CA ILE A 18 12.42 13.18 3.32
C ILE A 18 11.18 12.46 2.79
N PHE A 19 11.19 11.12 2.81
CA PHE A 19 10.03 10.32 2.42
C PHE A 19 8.83 10.65 3.29
N SER A 20 9.03 10.84 4.60
CA SER A 20 7.94 11.16 5.51
C SER A 20 7.34 12.53 5.25
N LEU A 21 8.17 13.53 4.96
CA LEU A 21 7.71 14.87 4.60
C LEU A 21 6.88 14.84 3.31
N ILE A 22 7.38 14.19 2.25
CA ILE A 22 6.65 14.03 0.99
C ILE A 22 5.35 13.24 1.23
N GLY A 23 5.44 12.16 2.01
CA GLY A 23 4.30 11.34 2.42
C GLY A 23 3.21 12.16 3.10
N LEU A 24 3.57 13.00 4.06
CA LEU A 24 2.64 13.86 4.79
C LEU A 24 1.97 14.89 3.88
N LEU A 25 2.73 15.51 2.98
CA LEU A 25 2.19 16.45 1.99
C LEU A 25 1.16 15.77 1.08
N LEU A 26 1.49 14.59 0.54
CA LEU A 26 0.56 13.83 -0.30
C LEU A 26 -0.62 13.25 0.48
N TYR A 27 -0.47 13.03 1.79
CA TYR A 27 -1.57 12.62 2.66
C TYR A 27 -2.65 13.72 2.75
N GLN A 28 -2.28 15.00 2.64
CA GLN A 28 -3.26 16.09 2.69
C GLN A 28 -4.09 16.22 1.41
N VAL A 29 -3.69 15.57 0.32
CA VAL A 29 -4.38 15.67 -0.97
C VAL A 29 -5.35 14.51 -1.13
N ASN A 30 -6.64 14.81 -1.01
CA ASN A 30 -7.71 13.82 -1.20
C ASN A 30 -7.77 13.36 -2.67
N TYR A 31 -8.03 12.06 -2.86
CA TYR A 31 -8.14 11.44 -4.19
C TYR A 31 -9.57 10.93 -4.46
N SER A 32 -10.10 10.02 -3.63
CA SER A 32 -11.47 9.52 -3.76
C SER A 32 -12.09 9.26 -2.39
N ALA A 33 -13.41 9.39 -2.30
CA ALA A 33 -14.14 9.03 -1.09
C ALA A 33 -14.20 7.51 -0.93
N ILE A 34 -14.08 7.01 0.30
CA ILE A 34 -14.29 5.60 0.58
C ILE A 34 -15.80 5.34 0.58
N ILE A 35 -16.29 4.70 -0.47
CA ILE A 35 -17.73 4.41 -0.61
C ILE A 35 -18.12 3.27 0.33
N GLY A 36 -19.28 3.40 0.98
CA GLY A 36 -19.85 2.36 1.84
C GLY A 36 -19.50 2.49 3.33
N VAL A 37 -18.76 3.52 3.74
CA VAL A 37 -18.57 3.87 5.16
C VAL A 37 -19.41 5.08 5.55
N LYS A 38 -19.86 5.11 6.82
CA LYS A 38 -20.62 6.23 7.39
C LYS A 38 -19.77 7.45 7.72
N PHE A 39 -18.44 7.31 7.70
CA PHE A 39 -17.47 8.36 8.04
C PHE A 39 -16.96 9.05 6.77
N ASP A 40 -16.59 10.34 6.84
CA ASP A 40 -15.96 11.07 5.72
C ASP A 40 -14.49 10.63 5.52
N ALA A 41 -14.29 9.34 5.28
CA ALA A 41 -12.99 8.75 5.03
C ALA A 41 -12.67 8.84 3.53
N LYS A 42 -11.44 9.26 3.22
CA LYS A 42 -10.97 9.48 1.85
C LYS A 42 -9.65 8.75 1.64
N PHE A 43 -9.49 8.17 0.46
CA PHE A 43 -8.16 7.85 -0.05
C PHE A 43 -7.44 9.15 -0.43
N THR A 44 -6.12 9.15 -0.34
CA THR A 44 -5.27 10.31 -0.59
C THR A 44 -4.21 9.97 -1.62
N LEU A 45 -3.40 10.95 -2.03
CA LEU A 45 -2.26 10.67 -2.91
C LEU A 45 -1.14 9.91 -2.19
N PHE A 46 -1.18 9.79 -0.87
CA PHE A 46 -0.22 8.97 -0.14
C PHE A 46 -0.27 7.49 -0.56
N GLN A 47 -1.44 6.96 -0.90
CA GLN A 47 -1.61 5.59 -1.39
C GLN A 47 -0.82 5.33 -2.69
N PHE A 48 -0.50 6.37 -3.46
CA PHE A 48 0.27 6.27 -4.70
C PHE A 48 1.76 6.06 -4.44
N ILE A 49 2.28 6.44 -3.26
CA ILE A 49 3.71 6.36 -2.96
C ILE A 49 4.04 5.43 -1.79
N GLY A 50 3.11 5.23 -0.86
CA GLY A 50 3.34 4.49 0.39
C GLY A 50 3.97 3.11 0.16
N PRO A 51 3.40 2.25 -0.70
CA PRO A 51 3.93 0.90 -0.90
C PRO A 51 5.36 0.88 -1.45
N MET A 52 5.74 1.91 -2.21
CA MET A 52 7.03 1.99 -2.90
C MET A 52 8.21 2.11 -1.93
N ALA A 53 7.99 2.66 -0.72
CA ALA A 53 9.01 2.79 0.32
C ALA A 53 9.68 1.45 0.63
N ALA A 54 8.89 0.38 0.69
CA ALA A 54 9.38 -0.97 0.94
C ALA A 54 10.15 -1.57 -0.25
N GLY A 55 9.91 -1.10 -1.47
CA GLY A 55 10.71 -1.45 -2.63
C GLY A 55 12.10 -0.82 -2.63
N ILE A 56 12.23 0.36 -1.99
CA ILE A 56 13.48 1.13 -1.92
C ILE A 56 14.28 0.77 -0.67
N LEU A 57 13.66 0.75 0.50
CA LEU A 57 14.31 0.50 1.79
C LEU A 57 14.28 -0.96 2.23
N GLY A 58 13.57 -1.82 1.50
CA GLY A 58 13.21 -3.16 1.94
C GLY A 58 11.95 -3.19 2.83
N PRO A 59 11.35 -4.37 3.05
CA PRO A 59 10.03 -4.51 3.68
C PRO A 59 9.92 -3.86 5.07
N ALA A 60 10.85 -4.16 5.98
CA ALA A 60 10.75 -3.71 7.36
C ALA A 60 10.86 -2.18 7.49
N MET A 61 11.88 -1.59 6.86
CA MET A 61 12.08 -0.14 6.85
C MET A 61 10.96 0.58 6.07
N GLY A 62 10.45 0.00 4.99
CA GLY A 62 9.33 0.56 4.24
C GLY A 62 8.03 0.61 5.04
N VAL A 63 7.72 -0.46 5.79
CA VAL A 63 6.58 -0.47 6.73
C VAL A 63 6.76 0.61 7.78
N LEU A 64 7.95 0.69 8.40
CA LEU A 64 8.25 1.73 9.38
C LEU A 64 8.03 3.14 8.80
N SER A 65 8.49 3.39 7.57
CA SER A 65 8.31 4.68 6.87
C SER A 65 6.83 5.04 6.74
N VAL A 66 6.02 4.08 6.30
CA VAL A 66 4.60 4.27 6.06
C VAL A 66 3.82 4.49 7.36
N LEU A 67 4.20 3.76 8.42
CA LEU A 67 3.61 3.93 9.75
C LEU A 67 3.99 5.28 10.36
N ILE A 68 5.23 5.76 10.19
CA ILE A 68 5.65 7.09 10.61
C ILE A 68 4.78 8.15 9.94
N VAL A 69 4.62 8.11 8.61
CA VAL A 69 3.76 9.06 7.89
C VAL A 69 2.32 9.02 8.40
N SER A 70 1.75 7.83 8.52
CA SER A 70 0.36 7.66 8.94
C SER A 70 0.14 8.14 10.37
N LEU A 71 1.10 7.87 11.27
CA LEU A 71 1.03 8.27 12.67
C LEU A 71 1.21 9.78 12.82
N SER A 72 2.19 10.35 12.14
CA SER A 72 2.38 11.80 12.09
C SER A 72 1.15 12.51 11.53
N ASN A 73 0.54 11.99 10.46
CA ASN A 73 -0.69 12.57 9.93
C ASN A 73 -1.85 12.50 10.95
N PHE A 74 -2.02 11.36 11.62
CA PHE A 74 -3.02 11.20 12.68
C PHE A 74 -2.81 12.23 13.81
N LEU A 75 -1.58 12.36 14.30
CA LEU A 75 -1.23 13.29 15.38
C LEU A 75 -1.42 14.76 14.96
N LEU A 76 -1.05 15.12 13.73
CA LEU A 76 -1.14 16.50 13.22
C LEU A 76 -2.58 16.93 12.92
N THR A 77 -3.41 16.01 12.45
CA THR A 77 -4.81 16.32 12.10
C THR A 77 -5.74 16.32 13.30
N GLY A 78 -5.33 15.74 14.42
CA GLY A 78 -6.16 15.64 15.63
C GLY A 78 -7.44 14.83 15.43
N LYS A 79 -7.51 14.00 14.37
CA LYS A 79 -8.67 13.15 14.09
C LYS A 79 -8.89 12.17 15.24
N ALA A 80 -10.14 11.85 15.53
CA ALA A 80 -10.47 10.79 16.48
C ALA A 80 -9.89 9.44 15.99
N LEU A 81 -9.46 8.60 16.93
CA LEU A 81 -8.96 7.26 16.63
C LEU A 81 -10.13 6.30 16.32
N GLU A 82 -10.73 6.50 15.16
CA GLU A 82 -11.83 5.69 14.65
C GLU A 82 -11.34 4.51 13.81
N LEU A 83 -12.20 3.53 13.58
CA LEU A 83 -11.87 2.33 12.82
C LEU A 83 -11.24 2.62 11.44
N PRO A 84 -11.72 3.59 10.63
CA PRO A 84 -11.06 3.91 9.35
C PRO A 84 -9.61 4.36 9.50
N VAL A 85 -9.30 5.12 10.56
CA VAL A 85 -7.93 5.56 10.86
C VAL A 85 -7.08 4.35 11.19
N ILE A 86 -7.55 3.48 12.08
CA ILE A 86 -6.84 2.24 12.47
C ILE A 86 -6.58 1.36 11.24
N VAL A 87 -7.59 1.12 10.43
CA VAL A 87 -7.50 0.30 9.21
C VAL A 87 -6.52 0.91 8.21
N SER A 88 -6.41 2.23 8.12
CA SER A 88 -5.46 2.88 7.21
C SER A 88 -4.00 2.53 7.54
N PHE A 89 -3.63 2.36 8.80
CA PHE A 89 -2.29 1.92 9.20
C PHE A 89 -2.00 0.49 8.70
N PHE A 90 -2.91 -0.44 8.97
CA PHE A 90 -2.73 -1.84 8.62
C PHE A 90 -2.73 -2.10 7.12
N THR A 91 -3.66 -1.47 6.40
CA THR A 91 -3.78 -1.62 4.94
C THR A 91 -2.55 -1.05 4.23
N MET A 92 -2.05 0.11 4.66
CA MET A 92 -0.85 0.71 4.08
C MET A 92 0.42 -0.08 4.42
N ALA A 93 0.56 -0.57 5.66
CA ALA A 93 1.66 -1.45 6.04
C ALA A 93 1.64 -2.75 5.22
N ALA A 94 0.49 -3.39 5.05
CA ALA A 94 0.36 -4.61 4.27
C ALA A 94 0.67 -4.39 2.78
N ALA A 95 0.25 -3.27 2.19
CA ALA A 95 0.62 -2.92 0.82
C ALA A 95 2.13 -2.75 0.68
N ALA A 96 2.79 -2.09 1.64
CA ALA A 96 4.25 -1.95 1.67
C ALA A 96 4.94 -3.32 1.78
N ILE A 97 4.50 -4.19 2.69
CA ILE A 97 5.03 -5.56 2.82
C ILE A 97 4.89 -6.31 1.49
N TYR A 98 3.71 -6.30 0.89
CA TYR A 98 3.47 -7.00 -0.37
C TYR A 98 4.41 -6.48 -1.46
N PHE A 99 4.50 -5.16 -1.62
CA PHE A 99 5.26 -4.50 -2.69
C PHE A 99 6.77 -4.72 -2.55
N GLY A 100 7.32 -4.61 -1.34
CA GLY A 100 8.75 -4.72 -1.07
C GLY A 100 9.25 -6.15 -0.90
N SER A 101 8.36 -7.09 -0.55
CA SER A 101 8.75 -8.48 -0.30
C SER A 101 8.81 -9.29 -1.58
N LYS A 102 9.86 -10.10 -1.74
CA LYS A 102 9.94 -11.13 -2.79
C LYS A 102 9.28 -12.45 -2.39
N ASN A 103 8.86 -12.59 -1.13
CA ASN A 103 8.28 -13.82 -0.61
C ASN A 103 6.88 -14.04 -1.21
N LYS A 104 6.60 -15.28 -1.64
CA LYS A 104 5.28 -15.69 -2.13
C LYS A 104 4.25 -15.82 -1.01
N ALA A 105 4.69 -15.95 0.24
CA ALA A 105 3.82 -15.98 1.43
C ALA A 105 2.94 -14.73 1.57
N THR A 106 3.28 -13.60 0.92
CA THR A 106 2.40 -12.42 0.92
C THR A 106 1.04 -12.68 0.25
N ALA A 107 0.94 -13.70 -0.61
CA ALA A 107 -0.34 -14.14 -1.18
C ALA A 107 -1.28 -14.74 -0.11
N LEU A 108 -0.74 -15.26 1.00
CA LEU A 108 -1.56 -15.82 2.08
C LEU A 108 -2.50 -14.78 2.69
N VAL A 109 -2.07 -13.51 2.75
CA VAL A 109 -2.93 -12.43 3.27
C VAL A 109 -4.20 -12.30 2.45
N ALA A 110 -4.07 -12.28 1.11
CA ALA A 110 -5.21 -12.21 0.21
C ALA A 110 -6.08 -13.47 0.27
N ALA A 111 -5.45 -14.65 0.33
CA ALA A 111 -6.18 -15.93 0.45
C ALA A 111 -6.97 -16.02 1.77
N VAL A 112 -6.37 -15.64 2.89
CA VAL A 112 -7.05 -15.61 4.19
C VAL A 112 -8.18 -14.59 4.18
N CYS A 113 -7.98 -13.40 3.62
CA CYS A 113 -9.07 -12.43 3.47
C CYS A 113 -10.23 -13.01 2.64
N MET A 114 -9.92 -13.72 1.54
CA MET A 114 -10.91 -14.38 0.67
C MET A 114 -11.76 -15.37 1.44
N LEU A 115 -11.11 -16.23 2.24
CA LEU A 115 -11.81 -17.19 3.09
C LEU A 115 -12.66 -16.48 4.15
N LEU A 116 -12.12 -15.48 4.85
CA LEU A 116 -12.85 -14.73 5.87
C LEU A 116 -14.07 -14.03 5.28
N PHE A 117 -13.96 -13.46 4.07
CA PHE A 117 -15.11 -12.85 3.40
C PHE A 117 -16.19 -13.87 3.10
N TRP A 118 -15.84 -15.02 2.52
CA TRP A 118 -16.80 -16.10 2.24
C TRP A 118 -17.35 -16.82 3.49
N LEU A 119 -16.71 -16.69 4.66
CA LEU A 119 -17.25 -17.21 5.91
C LEU A 119 -18.35 -16.32 6.50
N ASN A 120 -18.44 -15.06 6.07
CA ASN A 120 -19.49 -14.14 6.51
C ASN A 120 -20.76 -14.32 5.65
N PRO A 121 -21.98 -14.36 6.23
CA PRO A 121 -23.23 -14.54 5.46
C PRO A 121 -23.41 -13.54 4.31
N ILE A 122 -23.12 -12.24 4.56
CA ILE A 122 -23.18 -11.20 3.53
C ILE A 122 -22.12 -11.45 2.44
N GLY A 123 -20.93 -11.89 2.86
CA GLY A 123 -19.85 -12.18 1.93
C GLY A 123 -20.08 -13.46 1.12
N GLN A 124 -20.92 -14.39 1.57
CA GLN A 124 -21.40 -15.52 0.77
C GLN A 124 -22.32 -15.05 -0.34
N GLU A 125 -23.26 -14.14 -0.04
CA GLU A 125 -24.12 -13.54 -1.05
C GLU A 125 -23.29 -12.76 -2.09
N ALA A 126 -22.31 -11.98 -1.63
CA ALA A 126 -21.43 -11.16 -2.47
C ALA A 126 -20.10 -11.85 -2.84
N TRP A 127 -20.05 -13.18 -2.88
CA TRP A 127 -18.79 -13.95 -2.99
C TRP A 127 -17.88 -13.53 -4.15
N ILE A 128 -18.47 -13.10 -5.27
CA ILE A 128 -17.74 -12.67 -6.47
C ILE A 128 -16.83 -11.46 -6.20
N TYR A 129 -17.18 -10.63 -5.22
CA TYR A 129 -16.39 -9.46 -4.83
C TYR A 129 -14.98 -9.85 -4.36
N ALA A 130 -14.86 -10.96 -3.64
CA ALA A 130 -13.58 -11.45 -3.14
C ALA A 130 -12.66 -12.00 -4.26
N LEU A 131 -13.17 -12.24 -5.47
CA LEU A 131 -12.36 -12.72 -6.60
C LEU A 131 -11.32 -11.70 -7.06
N TYR A 132 -11.49 -10.41 -6.73
CA TYR A 132 -10.42 -9.43 -6.89
C TYR A 132 -9.12 -9.84 -6.21
N TRP A 133 -9.20 -10.65 -5.15
CA TRP A 133 -8.04 -11.05 -4.36
C TRP A 133 -7.28 -12.24 -4.98
N LEU A 134 -7.79 -12.80 -6.09
CA LEU A 134 -6.99 -13.63 -6.98
C LEU A 134 -5.87 -12.81 -7.65
N ILE A 135 -6.04 -11.49 -7.83
CA ILE A 135 -5.02 -10.60 -8.41
C ILE A 135 -3.74 -10.59 -7.56
N PRO A 136 -3.75 -10.25 -6.26
CA PRO A 136 -2.55 -10.31 -5.42
C PRO A 136 -2.02 -11.74 -5.23
N ILE A 137 -2.84 -12.78 -5.36
CA ILE A 137 -2.35 -14.17 -5.37
C ILE A 137 -1.54 -14.41 -6.65
N GLY A 138 -2.12 -14.16 -7.82
CA GLY A 138 -1.46 -14.35 -9.11
C GLY A 138 -0.22 -13.45 -9.30
N ALA A 139 -0.32 -12.19 -8.89
CA ALA A 139 0.76 -11.21 -8.98
C ALA A 139 2.01 -11.65 -8.17
N THR A 140 1.87 -12.52 -7.17
CA THR A 140 3.01 -12.98 -6.39
C THR A 140 4.01 -13.80 -7.22
N PHE A 141 3.55 -14.39 -8.32
CA PHE A 141 4.38 -15.15 -9.25
C PHE A 141 5.12 -14.26 -10.25
N TYR A 142 4.72 -12.99 -10.36
CA TYR A 142 5.27 -12.02 -11.31
C TYR A 142 5.87 -10.80 -10.61
N LYS A 143 6.37 -10.95 -9.38
CA LYS A 143 6.97 -9.85 -8.60
C LYS A 143 8.20 -9.19 -9.23
N GLN A 144 8.70 -9.69 -10.37
CA GLN A 144 9.71 -9.00 -11.16
C GLN A 144 9.16 -7.92 -12.09
N ASN A 145 7.83 -7.85 -12.24
CA ASN A 145 7.11 -6.84 -12.99
C ASN A 145 6.51 -5.80 -12.02
N ILE A 146 6.76 -4.52 -12.29
CA ILE A 146 6.29 -3.42 -11.44
C ILE A 146 4.76 -3.33 -11.39
N ILE A 147 4.07 -3.57 -12.51
CA ILE A 147 2.60 -3.55 -12.58
C ILE A 147 2.03 -4.66 -11.69
N ALA A 148 2.59 -5.87 -11.74
CA ALA A 148 2.17 -6.96 -10.86
C ALA A 148 2.39 -6.62 -9.38
N ARG A 149 3.54 -6.05 -9.01
CA ARG A 149 3.80 -5.60 -7.64
C ARG A 149 2.81 -4.53 -7.19
N SER A 150 2.54 -3.54 -8.03
CA SER A 150 1.62 -2.44 -7.72
C SER A 150 0.18 -2.92 -7.58
N LEU A 151 -0.29 -3.77 -8.49
CA LEU A 151 -1.61 -4.41 -8.42
C LEU A 151 -1.73 -5.25 -7.15
N GLY A 152 -0.76 -6.11 -6.89
CA GLY A 152 -0.79 -6.95 -5.70
C GLY A 152 -0.79 -6.12 -4.41
N ALA A 153 -0.01 -5.04 -4.33
CA ALA A 153 0.02 -4.16 -3.18
C ALA A 153 -1.33 -3.49 -2.90
N THR A 154 -1.94 -2.88 -3.92
CA THR A 154 -3.22 -2.16 -3.74
C THR A 154 -4.38 -3.12 -3.49
N PHE A 155 -4.41 -4.28 -4.14
CA PHE A 155 -5.44 -5.29 -3.89
C PHE A 155 -5.24 -6.03 -2.55
N THR A 156 -4.01 -6.15 -2.03
CA THR A 156 -3.78 -6.65 -0.66
C THR A 156 -4.30 -5.67 0.39
N ALA A 157 -4.03 -4.36 0.26
CA ALA A 157 -4.64 -3.35 1.13
C ALA A 157 -6.17 -3.42 1.08
N HIS A 158 -6.71 -3.53 -0.12
CA HIS A 158 -8.15 -3.61 -0.34
C HIS A 158 -8.79 -4.87 0.27
N ALA A 159 -8.13 -6.03 0.18
CA ALA A 159 -8.61 -7.26 0.80
C ALA A 159 -8.77 -7.12 2.31
N ILE A 160 -7.74 -6.60 2.98
CA ILE A 160 -7.77 -6.36 4.43
C ILE A 160 -8.85 -5.35 4.80
N GLY A 161 -8.90 -4.20 4.11
CA GLY A 161 -9.90 -3.17 4.38
C GLY A 161 -11.33 -3.68 4.20
N SER A 162 -11.58 -4.43 3.13
CA SER A 162 -12.89 -5.00 2.83
C SER A 162 -13.33 -6.00 3.90
N VAL A 163 -12.45 -6.92 4.32
CA VAL A 163 -12.80 -7.88 5.39
C VAL A 163 -13.07 -7.16 6.70
N VAL A 164 -12.25 -6.18 7.10
CA VAL A 164 -12.51 -5.43 8.34
C VAL A 164 -13.86 -4.73 8.28
N TYR A 165 -14.20 -4.09 7.15
CA TYR A 165 -15.48 -3.38 7.02
C TYR A 165 -16.69 -4.32 6.93
N LEU A 166 -16.54 -5.48 6.30
CA LEU A 166 -17.57 -6.52 6.27
C LEU A 166 -17.98 -6.92 7.69
N TYR A 167 -17.00 -7.19 8.55
CA TYR A 167 -17.24 -7.61 9.93
C TYR A 167 -17.63 -6.45 10.86
N ALA A 168 -17.24 -5.21 10.54
CA ALA A 168 -17.51 -4.05 11.40
C ALA A 168 -18.86 -3.36 11.10
N PHE A 169 -19.31 -3.32 9.85
CA PHE A 169 -20.38 -2.41 9.42
C PHE A 169 -21.60 -3.11 8.80
N SER A 170 -21.60 -4.43 8.67
CA SER A 170 -22.74 -5.20 8.10
C SER A 170 -23.28 -4.59 6.80
N ILE A 171 -22.37 -4.18 5.91
CA ILE A 171 -22.70 -3.54 4.64
C ILE A 171 -23.51 -4.52 3.78
N PRO A 172 -24.72 -4.19 3.28
CA PRO A 172 -25.54 -5.12 2.51
C PRO A 172 -24.85 -5.68 1.26
N ALA A 173 -25.18 -6.92 0.87
CA ALA A 173 -24.61 -7.58 -0.32
C ALA A 173 -24.73 -6.73 -1.60
N ALA A 174 -25.87 -6.05 -1.79
CA ALA A 174 -26.10 -5.13 -2.90
C ALA A 174 -25.02 -4.02 -3.01
N SER A 175 -24.57 -3.48 -1.89
CA SER A 175 -23.52 -2.46 -1.87
C SER A 175 -22.18 -3.04 -2.36
N TRP A 176 -21.83 -4.27 -1.96
CA TRP A 176 -20.63 -4.95 -2.47
C TRP A 176 -20.67 -5.16 -3.98
N PHE A 177 -21.83 -5.54 -4.54
CA PHE A 177 -21.99 -5.64 -5.99
C PHE A 177 -21.83 -4.28 -6.69
N SER A 178 -22.39 -3.21 -6.12
CA SER A 178 -22.23 -1.85 -6.69
C SER A 178 -20.79 -1.35 -6.66
N LEU A 179 -19.99 -1.83 -5.70
CA LEU A 179 -18.58 -1.49 -5.56
C LEU A 179 -17.69 -2.20 -6.58
N LEU A 180 -18.14 -3.26 -7.26
CA LEU A 180 -17.31 -4.00 -8.22
C LEU A 180 -16.61 -3.08 -9.26
N PRO A 181 -17.33 -2.26 -10.06
CA PRO A 181 -16.68 -1.39 -11.04
C PRO A 181 -15.84 -0.28 -10.39
N VAL A 182 -16.27 0.23 -9.23
CA VAL A 182 -15.57 1.27 -8.48
C VAL A 182 -14.20 0.77 -8.03
N VAL A 183 -14.16 -0.43 -7.43
CA VAL A 183 -12.94 -1.07 -6.97
C VAL A 183 -11.98 -1.31 -8.14
N ALA A 184 -12.46 -1.80 -9.29
CA ALA A 184 -11.60 -1.95 -10.46
C ALA A 184 -10.91 -0.63 -10.83
N ILE A 185 -11.68 0.44 -10.99
CA ILE A 185 -11.15 1.76 -11.39
C ILE A 185 -10.16 2.28 -10.33
N GLU A 186 -10.57 2.30 -9.06
CA GLU A 186 -9.72 2.80 -7.99
C GLU A 186 -8.42 2.01 -7.87
N ARG A 187 -8.50 0.68 -7.87
CA ARG A 187 -7.32 -0.16 -7.69
C ARG A 187 -6.38 -0.07 -8.89
N LEU A 188 -6.91 0.02 -10.10
CA LEU A 188 -6.09 0.25 -11.29
C LEU A 188 -5.41 1.63 -11.24
N SER A 189 -6.11 2.67 -10.80
CA SER A 189 -5.52 4.00 -10.63
C SER A 189 -4.42 4.02 -9.56
N PHE A 190 -4.63 3.38 -8.41
CA PHE A 190 -3.58 3.25 -7.39
C PHE A 190 -2.40 2.43 -7.90
N ALA A 191 -2.64 1.34 -8.62
CA ALA A 191 -1.57 0.52 -9.18
C ALA A 191 -0.73 1.32 -10.20
N ALA A 192 -1.37 2.09 -11.07
CA ALA A 192 -0.70 3.00 -11.99
C ALA A 192 0.10 4.07 -11.23
N GLY A 193 -0.51 4.68 -10.21
CA GLY A 193 0.13 5.64 -9.32
C GLY A 193 1.38 5.13 -8.63
N ILE A 194 1.32 3.92 -8.06
CA ILE A 194 2.45 3.23 -7.44
C ILE A 194 3.55 2.94 -8.46
N ALA A 195 3.17 2.44 -9.65
CA ALA A 195 4.15 2.13 -10.69
C ALA A 195 4.88 3.39 -11.16
N VAL A 196 4.14 4.45 -11.53
CA VAL A 196 4.71 5.74 -11.98
C VAL A 196 5.61 6.32 -10.90
N SER A 197 5.14 6.35 -9.65
CA SER A 197 5.92 6.89 -8.53
C SER A 197 7.22 6.10 -8.32
N TYR A 198 7.19 4.77 -8.51
CA TYR A 198 8.39 3.94 -8.40
C TYR A 198 9.37 4.15 -9.56
N TYR A 199 8.90 4.35 -10.80
CA TYR A 199 9.76 4.75 -11.92
C TYR A 199 10.43 6.10 -11.66
N VAL A 200 9.67 7.10 -11.22
CA VAL A 200 10.20 8.42 -10.87
C VAL A 200 11.23 8.31 -9.75
N ALA A 201 10.92 7.59 -8.67
CA ALA A 201 11.83 7.42 -7.55
C ALA A 201 13.14 6.73 -7.96
N ASN A 202 13.09 5.62 -8.70
CA ASN A 202 14.31 4.95 -9.16
C ASN A 202 15.14 5.83 -10.11
N THR A 203 14.48 6.63 -10.94
CA THR A 203 15.15 7.59 -11.83
C THR A 203 15.89 8.67 -11.04
N VAL A 204 15.22 9.30 -10.08
CA VAL A 204 15.81 10.35 -9.23
C VAL A 204 16.94 9.77 -8.38
N LEU A 205 16.73 8.61 -7.75
CA LEU A 205 17.74 7.98 -6.91
C LEU A 205 18.95 7.53 -7.72
N GLN A 206 18.76 7.02 -8.95
CA GLN A 206 19.89 6.70 -9.82
C GLN A 206 20.69 7.95 -10.18
N ALA A 207 20.04 9.05 -10.55
CA ALA A 207 20.73 10.32 -10.83
C ALA A 207 21.49 10.85 -9.60
N LEU A 208 20.93 10.71 -8.39
CA LEU A 208 21.57 11.11 -7.15
C LEU A 208 22.73 10.20 -6.75
N SER A 209 22.69 8.92 -7.13
CA SER A 209 23.73 7.93 -6.78
C SER A 209 25.10 8.25 -7.38
N THR A 210 25.18 9.13 -8.39
CA THR A 210 26.46 9.61 -8.93
C THR A 210 27.14 10.67 -8.06
N LYS A 211 26.38 11.29 -7.15
CA LYS A 211 26.84 12.39 -6.28
C LYS A 211 26.87 12.01 -4.80
N VAL A 212 26.04 11.05 -4.39
CA VAL A 212 25.84 10.66 -3.00
C VAL A 212 25.87 9.13 -2.91
N ASP A 213 26.52 8.61 -1.87
CA ASP A 213 26.49 7.18 -1.59
C ASP A 213 25.11 6.73 -1.07
N LEU A 214 24.40 6.01 -1.94
CA LEU A 214 23.07 5.44 -1.72
C LEU A 214 23.10 3.91 -1.57
N SER A 215 24.23 3.32 -1.15
CA SER A 215 24.37 1.87 -0.95
C SER A 215 23.39 1.25 0.05
N PHE A 216 22.78 2.06 0.93
CA PHE A 216 21.81 1.62 1.94
C PHE A 216 20.39 1.43 1.39
N ILE A 217 20.12 1.78 0.13
CA ILE A 217 18.82 1.60 -0.53
C ILE A 217 18.94 0.71 -1.77
N ASN A 218 17.84 0.06 -2.12
CA ASN A 218 17.71 -0.73 -3.32
C ASN A 218 17.23 0.13 -4.50
N ILE A 219 18.16 0.46 -5.40
CA ILE A 219 17.86 1.12 -6.68
C ILE A 219 17.74 0.04 -7.76
N GLU A 220 16.53 -0.17 -8.25
CA GLU A 220 16.26 -1.09 -9.35
C GLU A 220 16.43 -0.35 -10.70
N LYS A 221 17.67 -0.30 -11.19
CA LYS A 221 18.06 0.43 -12.43
C LYS A 221 17.19 0.12 -13.66
N LYS A 222 16.59 -1.09 -13.75
CA LYS A 222 15.65 -1.47 -14.81
C LYS A 222 14.38 -0.61 -14.84
N TYR A 223 14.08 0.12 -13.76
CA TYR A 223 12.96 1.04 -13.64
C TYR A 223 13.41 2.51 -13.61
N ALA A 224 14.66 2.82 -13.93
CA ALA A 224 15.05 4.19 -14.20
C ALA A 224 14.73 4.55 -15.65
N LEU A 225 14.17 5.74 -15.86
CA LEU A 225 13.78 6.24 -17.18
C LEU A 225 14.96 6.84 -17.96
N VAL A 226 16.02 7.22 -17.24
CA VAL A 226 17.27 7.70 -17.84
C VAL A 226 18.44 6.83 -17.39
N LYS A 227 19.40 6.60 -18.30
CA LYS A 227 20.68 6.01 -17.95
C LYS A 227 21.56 7.12 -17.36
N ALA A 228 21.94 6.95 -16.10
CA ALA A 228 23.01 7.74 -15.47
C ALA A 228 24.38 7.15 -15.81
#